data_AF-A0A803YBR4-F1
#
_entry.id   AF-A0A803YBR4-F1
#
_cell.length_a   1.000
_cell.length_b   1.000
_cell.length_c   1.000
_cell.angle_alpha   90.00
_cell.angle_beta   90.00
_cell.angle_gamma   90.00
#
_symmetry.space_group_name_H-M   'P 1'
#
loop_
_entity.id
_entity.type
_entity.pdbx_description
1 polymer ?
#
loop_
_entity_poly.entity_id
_entity_poly.type
_entity_poly.pdbx_seq_one_letter_code
_entity_poly.pdbx_strand_id
1 'polypeptide(L)'
;MVCNITAWEFLVKIVTTSSIIHLPIFSIEKLCLDRLVTVMYSREDLCRALGLNIMHLPLFACLLGNDVVPENLLEGFWHKCLVICPSRNKSYNRRTSIILAVANYISKIPCLYSSLKHLEDMLPLGSDKTLLHRGMESYLLPGQQSPWIPPDARNFSMFSGQEETAMCQDKEIFQLAKEHHIQSENYAIFNILSNGELECSNSLEDDCDTEIPGQALIYRPARQHIYSVLLESEGDGACPVVKEWFVYCGNPLQQPDLIQPVQPSIPGGTPNLKTLWFAKGPDVEKQRYSTFLACFHLQDAMEELQALEAPVAAFCCLLTYLMLQVSSLSLEDLNAFVALVLCLRGKSAAELASLQLMQVDSRAVHLGAVLVRGLTTLLMANSACGFPFRMDDLMPWKVFDGKLFQEKYQKSHRSCSLEELLEGNESLYTPFQNLKSLICKVCAVKKRTIQSRPRGNGFITGTHQRELNPRFQQTHRSSFVSPYHNQMRGNLWRNPQPQGRRYRSGHPDQRRRFHVPPWHKVPCHTAS
;
A
#
# COMPACT_ATOMS: atom_id res chain seq x y z
N MET A 1 0.88 -5.84 -14.83
CA MET A 1 -0.47 -5.28 -14.76
C MET A 1 -0.28 -4.04 -13.94
N VAL A 2 -0.06 -2.89 -14.59
CA VAL A 2 0.25 -1.68 -13.85
C VAL A 2 -1.07 -1.13 -13.34
N CYS A 3 -1.34 -1.32 -12.05
CA CYS A 3 -2.46 -0.65 -11.42
C CYS A 3 -2.19 0.84 -11.40
N ASN A 4 -2.87 1.54 -12.30
CA ASN A 4 -2.68 2.96 -12.54
C ASN A 4 -3.22 3.75 -11.35
N ILE A 5 -2.32 4.21 -10.48
CA ILE A 5 -2.67 5.27 -9.53
C ILE A 5 -3.05 6.50 -10.33
N THR A 6 -4.36 6.68 -10.50
CA THR A 6 -4.96 7.90 -11.03
C THR A 6 -5.14 8.90 -9.90
N ALA A 7 -5.37 10.17 -10.23
CA ALA A 7 -5.75 11.18 -9.23
C ALA A 7 -6.99 10.78 -8.41
N TRP A 8 -7.85 9.90 -8.94
CA TRP A 8 -9.03 9.38 -8.24
C TRP A 8 -8.67 8.32 -7.20
N GLU A 9 -7.66 7.49 -7.43
CA GLU A 9 -7.17 6.54 -6.42
C GLU A 9 -6.41 7.25 -5.29
N PHE A 10 -5.68 8.32 -5.60
CA PHE A 10 -5.11 9.22 -4.58
C PHE A 10 -6.21 9.79 -3.67
N LEU A 11 -7.31 10.23 -4.27
CA LEU A 11 -8.50 10.69 -3.55
C LEU A 11 -9.12 9.59 -2.70
N VAL A 12 -9.30 8.38 -3.23
CA VAL A 12 -9.83 7.25 -2.45
C VAL A 12 -8.93 6.96 -1.25
N LYS A 13 -7.61 6.93 -1.41
CA LYS A 13 -6.67 6.70 -0.29
C LYS A 13 -6.72 7.77 0.79
N ILE A 14 -6.91 9.04 0.41
CA ILE A 14 -7.13 10.13 1.37
C ILE A 14 -8.44 9.92 2.14
N VAL A 15 -9.47 9.46 1.44
CA VAL A 15 -10.80 9.24 1.97
C VAL A 15 -10.83 8.02 2.88
N THR A 16 -10.14 6.94 2.55
CA THR A 16 -10.19 5.69 3.33
C THR A 16 -9.26 5.66 4.54
N THR A 17 -8.25 6.53 4.63
CA THR A 17 -7.19 6.35 5.62
C THR A 17 -6.61 7.68 6.13
N SER A 18 -6.82 7.94 7.43
CA SER A 18 -6.38 9.14 8.14
C SER A 18 -4.87 9.40 8.06
N SER A 19 -4.06 8.33 8.15
CA SER A 19 -2.60 8.38 8.08
C SER A 19 -2.00 8.79 6.73
N ILE A 20 -2.77 8.71 5.63
CA ILE A 20 -2.21 8.84 4.27
C ILE A 20 -2.33 10.28 3.71
N ILE A 21 -3.15 11.14 4.31
CA ILE A 21 -3.38 12.52 3.80
C ILE A 21 -2.11 13.38 3.73
N HIS A 22 -1.09 13.03 4.52
CA HIS A 22 0.18 13.73 4.62
C HIS A 22 1.27 13.15 3.71
N LEU A 23 1.01 12.02 3.04
CA LEU A 23 2.02 11.29 2.27
C LEU A 23 2.06 11.73 0.80
N PRO A 24 3.26 11.92 0.22
CA PRO A 24 3.40 12.07 -1.21
C PRO A 24 3.08 10.73 -1.90
N ILE A 25 2.18 10.74 -2.89
CA ILE A 25 1.84 9.54 -3.66
C ILE A 25 2.33 9.72 -5.08
N PHE A 26 3.12 8.77 -5.57
CA PHE A 26 3.68 8.83 -6.92
C PHE A 26 2.85 7.99 -7.89
N SER A 27 2.63 8.53 -9.10
CA SER A 27 1.93 7.82 -10.17
C SER A 27 2.80 6.72 -10.73
N ILE A 28 2.26 5.52 -10.89
CA ILE A 28 2.95 4.48 -11.65
C ILE A 28 2.63 4.59 -13.15
N GLU A 29 1.42 5.06 -13.50
CA GLU A 29 0.98 5.28 -14.89
C GLU A 29 1.88 6.30 -15.61
N LYS A 30 2.36 7.31 -14.88
CA LYS A 30 3.22 8.37 -15.44
C LYS A 30 4.72 8.11 -15.23
N LEU A 31 5.10 6.95 -14.70
CA LEU A 31 6.50 6.58 -14.52
C LEU A 31 7.17 6.37 -15.88
N CYS A 32 8.22 7.15 -16.15
CA CYS A 32 9.10 6.96 -17.28
C CYS A 32 10.38 6.26 -16.79
N LEU A 33 10.54 4.98 -17.11
CA LEU A 33 11.66 4.16 -16.66
C LEU A 33 13.01 4.67 -17.17
N ASP A 34 13.10 5.09 -18.44
CA ASP A 34 14.36 5.57 -19.05
C ASP A 34 14.94 6.79 -18.32
N ARG A 35 14.06 7.66 -17.81
CA ARG A 35 14.43 8.90 -17.14
C ARG A 35 14.29 8.83 -15.62
N LEU A 36 13.71 7.74 -15.10
CA LEU A 36 13.30 7.59 -13.70
C LEU A 36 12.57 8.84 -13.18
N VAL A 37 11.58 9.33 -13.93
CA VAL A 37 10.72 10.46 -13.52
C VAL A 37 9.27 10.02 -13.47
N THR A 38 8.52 10.59 -12.53
CA THR A 38 7.08 10.36 -12.45
C THR A 38 6.32 11.61 -11.99
N VAL A 39 5.01 11.51 -11.90
CA VAL A 39 4.13 12.53 -11.32
C VAL A 39 3.94 12.25 -9.85
N MET A 40 4.09 13.27 -9.01
CA MET A 40 3.69 13.22 -7.60
C MET A 40 2.30 13.85 -7.45
N TYR A 41 1.38 13.09 -6.86
CA TYR A 41 0.12 13.60 -6.35
C TYR A 41 0.36 14.23 -4.99
N SER A 42 0.03 15.51 -4.90
CA SER A 42 0.10 16.30 -3.67
C SER A 42 -1.29 16.73 -3.25
N ARG A 43 -1.49 16.88 -1.94
CA ARG A 43 -2.74 17.40 -1.37
C ARG A 43 -3.01 18.84 -1.79
N GLU A 44 -1.97 19.62 -2.08
CA GLU A 44 -2.03 20.99 -2.55
C GLU A 44 -2.57 21.09 -3.98
N ASP A 45 -2.05 20.26 -4.90
CA ASP A 45 -2.56 20.16 -6.26
C ASP A 45 -4.00 19.64 -6.27
N LEU A 46 -4.32 18.68 -5.40
CA LEU A 46 -5.68 18.18 -5.22
C LEU A 46 -6.64 19.27 -4.76
N CYS A 47 -6.26 20.04 -3.73
CA CYS A 47 -7.03 21.19 -3.26
C CYS A 47 -7.27 22.21 -4.36
N ARG A 48 -6.23 22.53 -5.15
CA ARG A 48 -6.36 23.42 -6.31
C ARG A 48 -7.33 22.88 -7.35
N ALA A 49 -7.27 21.58 -7.65
CA ALA A 49 -8.17 20.93 -8.59
C ALA A 49 -9.63 20.92 -8.10
N LEU A 50 -9.86 20.78 -6.79
CA LEU A 50 -11.19 20.77 -6.18
C LEU A 50 -11.71 22.17 -5.82
N GLY A 51 -10.86 23.20 -5.87
CA GLY A 51 -11.19 24.53 -5.39
C GLY A 51 -11.38 24.62 -3.87
N LEU A 52 -10.68 23.77 -3.12
CA LEU A 52 -10.71 23.72 -1.66
C LEU A 52 -9.46 24.37 -1.06
N ASN A 53 -9.59 24.89 0.16
CA ASN A 53 -8.45 25.20 1.00
C ASN A 53 -7.91 23.91 1.65
N ILE A 54 -6.59 23.82 1.86
CA ILE A 54 -5.95 22.65 2.49
C ILE A 54 -6.53 22.32 3.87
N MET A 55 -6.96 23.35 4.63
CA MET A 55 -7.58 23.17 5.94
C MET A 55 -8.96 22.49 5.88
N HIS A 56 -9.57 22.37 4.71
CA HIS A 56 -10.83 21.66 4.51
C HIS A 56 -10.64 20.16 4.26
N LEU A 57 -9.42 19.69 3.98
CA LEU A 57 -9.20 18.29 3.61
C LEU A 57 -9.65 17.27 4.66
N PRO A 58 -9.40 17.45 5.98
CA PRO A 58 -9.91 16.52 6.99
C PRO A 58 -11.44 16.40 6.97
N LEU A 59 -12.15 17.54 6.92
CA LEU A 59 -13.60 17.56 6.81
C LEU A 59 -14.08 16.90 5.51
N PHE A 60 -13.39 17.21 4.41
CA PHE A 60 -13.71 16.65 3.10
C PHE A 60 -13.57 15.12 3.07
N ALA A 61 -12.52 14.58 3.67
CA ALA A 61 -12.34 13.14 3.78
C ALA A 61 -13.45 12.50 4.63
N CYS A 62 -13.78 13.08 5.78
CA CYS A 62 -14.89 12.60 6.63
C CYS A 62 -16.25 12.61 5.91
N LEU A 63 -16.54 13.66 5.14
CA LEU A 63 -17.80 13.80 4.40
C LEU A 63 -17.88 12.91 3.15
N LEU A 64 -16.78 12.26 2.75
CA LEU A 64 -16.73 11.23 1.72
C LEU A 64 -16.72 9.80 2.29
N GLY A 65 -16.65 9.69 3.62
CA GLY A 65 -16.59 8.46 4.40
C GLY A 65 -15.16 7.95 4.58
N ASN A 66 -14.76 7.68 5.81
CA ASN A 66 -13.41 7.23 6.16
C ASN A 66 -13.41 6.12 7.23
N ASP A 67 -12.25 5.83 7.79
CA ASP A 67 -11.99 4.88 8.87
C ASP A 67 -12.78 5.18 10.17
N VAL A 68 -13.26 6.41 10.35
CA VAL A 68 -14.05 6.82 11.52
C VAL A 68 -15.53 7.07 11.19
N VAL A 69 -15.82 7.68 10.05
CA VAL A 69 -17.17 8.08 9.59
C VAL A 69 -17.58 7.16 8.44
N PRO A 70 -18.46 6.18 8.66
CA PRO A 70 -18.76 5.18 7.66
C PRO A 70 -19.63 5.73 6.52
N GLU A 71 -19.38 5.21 5.31
CA GLU A 71 -20.01 5.67 4.06
C GLU A 71 -21.54 5.56 4.06
N ASN A 72 -22.09 4.52 4.69
CA ASN A 72 -23.53 4.26 4.73
C ASN A 72 -24.32 5.38 5.42
N LEU A 73 -23.73 6.09 6.38
CA LEU A 73 -24.37 7.23 7.05
C LEU A 73 -24.41 8.48 6.15
N LEU A 74 -23.60 8.55 5.10
CA LEU A 74 -23.42 9.75 4.28
C LEU A 74 -24.23 9.72 2.98
N GLU A 75 -24.88 8.60 2.62
CA GLU A 75 -25.61 8.48 1.36
C GLU A 75 -26.69 9.56 1.18
N GLY A 76 -27.45 9.85 2.24
CA GLY A 76 -28.47 10.90 2.23
C GLY A 76 -27.88 12.30 2.04
N PHE A 77 -26.70 12.55 2.60
CA PHE A 77 -25.96 13.80 2.42
C PHE A 77 -25.44 13.93 0.98
N TRP A 78 -24.84 12.88 0.43
CA TRP A 78 -24.35 12.87 -0.95
C TRP A 78 -25.46 13.13 -1.95
N HIS A 79 -26.65 12.57 -1.74
CA HIS A 79 -27.81 12.88 -2.56
C HIS A 79 -28.20 14.36 -2.52
N LYS A 80 -28.22 14.99 -1.33
CA LYS A 80 -28.47 16.43 -1.20
C LYS A 80 -27.42 17.25 -1.95
N CYS A 81 -26.13 16.93 -1.80
CA CYS A 81 -25.05 17.62 -2.50
C CYS A 81 -25.17 17.50 -4.03
N LEU A 82 -25.49 16.31 -4.55
CA LEU A 82 -25.67 16.09 -5.98
C LEU A 82 -26.87 16.86 -6.56
N VAL A 83 -27.94 17.05 -5.78
CA VAL A 83 -29.09 17.88 -6.18
C VAL A 83 -28.71 19.36 -6.22
N ILE A 84 -27.96 19.84 -5.22
CA ILE A 84 -27.52 21.24 -5.14
C ILE A 84 -26.45 21.57 -6.18
N CYS A 85 -25.57 20.62 -6.48
CA CYS A 85 -24.48 20.76 -7.43
C CYS A 85 -24.47 19.59 -8.44
N PRO A 86 -25.39 19.61 -9.43
CA PRO A 86 -25.48 18.53 -10.41
C PRO A 86 -24.21 18.48 -11.28
N SER A 87 -23.75 17.26 -11.56
CA SER A 87 -22.59 17.03 -12.41
C SER A 87 -22.80 17.66 -13.79
N ARG A 88 -21.94 18.61 -14.15
CA ARG A 88 -21.97 19.27 -15.45
C ARG A 88 -21.47 18.38 -16.59
N ASN A 89 -20.79 17.28 -16.27
CA ASN A 89 -20.22 16.36 -17.25
C ASN A 89 -20.82 14.96 -17.08
N LYS A 90 -21.65 14.55 -18.05
CA LYS A 90 -22.32 13.25 -18.08
C LYS A 90 -21.36 12.07 -18.21
N SER A 91 -20.07 12.31 -18.49
CA SER A 91 -19.03 11.27 -18.58
C SER A 91 -18.48 10.83 -17.22
N TYR A 92 -18.74 11.56 -16.13
CA TYR A 92 -18.22 11.19 -14.81
C TYR A 92 -18.99 10.02 -14.21
N ASN A 93 -18.27 9.11 -13.55
CA ASN A 93 -18.89 8.06 -12.74
C ASN A 93 -19.56 8.68 -11.49
N ARG A 94 -20.37 7.88 -10.78
CA ARG A 94 -21.13 8.32 -9.60
C ARG A 94 -20.20 8.88 -8.51
N ARG A 95 -19.10 8.18 -8.20
CA ARG A 95 -18.15 8.56 -7.13
C ARG A 95 -17.48 9.90 -7.45
N THR A 96 -16.97 10.11 -8.67
CA THR A 96 -16.42 11.39 -9.12
C THR A 96 -17.42 12.53 -8.97
N SER A 97 -18.69 12.29 -9.31
CA SER A 97 -19.74 13.30 -9.17
C SER A 97 -19.99 13.65 -7.70
N ILE A 98 -20.00 12.67 -6.80
CA ILE A 98 -20.11 12.88 -5.35
C ILE A 98 -18.93 13.73 -4.85
N ILE A 99 -17.71 13.35 -5.20
CA ILE A 99 -16.48 14.04 -4.76
C ILE A 99 -16.53 15.53 -5.15
N LEU A 100 -16.87 15.84 -6.40
CA LEU A 100 -16.98 17.23 -6.86
C LEU A 100 -18.11 18.00 -6.18
N ALA A 101 -19.25 17.35 -5.93
CA ALA A 101 -20.40 17.97 -5.27
C ALA A 101 -20.11 18.28 -3.79
N VAL A 102 -19.46 17.36 -3.08
CA VAL A 102 -19.04 17.57 -1.68
C VAL A 102 -17.98 18.66 -1.60
N ALA A 103 -17.00 18.68 -2.51
CA ALA A 103 -16.00 19.76 -2.57
C ALA A 103 -16.67 21.13 -2.81
N ASN A 104 -17.62 21.21 -3.74
CA ASN A 104 -18.36 22.44 -3.99
C ASN A 104 -19.16 22.90 -2.77
N TYR A 105 -19.77 21.96 -2.06
CA TYR A 105 -20.53 22.23 -0.84
C TYR A 105 -19.64 22.83 0.26
N ILE A 106 -18.52 22.18 0.57
CA ILE A 106 -17.56 22.65 1.59
C ILE A 106 -16.97 24.01 1.23
N SER A 107 -16.70 24.27 -0.06
CA SER A 107 -16.13 25.56 -0.49
C SER A 107 -17.01 26.77 -0.19
N LYS A 108 -18.29 26.56 0.14
CA LYS A 108 -19.27 27.61 0.50
C LYS A 108 -19.45 27.76 2.01
N ILE A 109 -18.89 26.87 2.81
CA ILE A 109 -19.06 26.86 4.26
C ILE A 109 -17.92 27.65 4.92
N PRO A 110 -18.21 28.56 5.87
CA PRO A 110 -17.18 29.21 6.67
C PRO A 110 -16.36 28.19 7.46
N CYS A 111 -15.03 28.31 7.40
CA CYS A 111 -14.08 27.42 8.09
C CYS A 111 -14.04 27.69 9.61
N LEU A 112 -15.10 27.33 10.32
CA LEU A 112 -15.32 27.64 11.74
C LEU A 112 -15.90 26.43 12.48
N TYR A 113 -15.61 26.32 13.77
CA TYR A 113 -16.15 25.26 14.63
C TYR A 113 -17.69 25.24 14.72
N SER A 114 -18.33 26.41 14.68
CA SER A 114 -19.80 26.50 14.65
C SER A 114 -20.40 25.86 13.39
N SER A 115 -19.73 25.99 12.25
CA SER A 115 -20.11 25.33 11.00
C SER A 115 -19.98 23.81 11.10
N LEU A 116 -18.96 23.31 11.82
CA LEU A 116 -18.78 21.88 12.06
C LEU A 116 -19.95 21.32 12.89
N LYS A 117 -20.31 21.98 13.99
CA LYS A 117 -21.47 21.58 14.81
C LYS A 117 -22.77 21.57 14.02
N HIS A 118 -22.97 22.55 13.14
CA HIS A 118 -24.14 22.58 12.28
C HIS A 118 -24.18 21.38 11.31
N LEU A 119 -23.02 20.94 10.81
CA LEU A 119 -22.93 19.72 9.99
C LEU A 119 -23.25 18.48 10.81
N GLU A 120 -22.75 18.38 12.04
CA GLU A 120 -23.06 17.27 12.96
C GLU A 120 -24.56 17.13 13.22
N ASP A 121 -25.27 18.25 13.40
CA ASP A 121 -26.72 18.25 13.61
C ASP A 121 -27.52 17.89 12.35
N MET A 122 -26.96 18.14 11.16
CA MET A 122 -27.62 17.90 9.87
C MET A 122 -27.41 16.48 9.35
N LEU A 123 -26.24 15.89 9.63
CA LEU A 123 -25.87 14.55 9.21
C LEU A 123 -26.57 13.52 10.08
N PRO A 124 -26.99 12.37 9.52
CA PRO A 124 -27.63 11.31 10.29
C PRO A 124 -26.57 10.48 11.03
N LEU A 125 -25.78 11.11 11.91
CA LEU A 125 -24.69 10.48 12.67
C LEU A 125 -25.19 9.56 13.81
N GLY A 126 -26.50 9.33 13.90
CA GLY A 126 -27.11 8.49 14.93
C GLY A 126 -27.02 9.12 16.32
N SER A 127 -26.77 8.28 17.33
CA SER A 127 -26.58 8.69 18.72
C SER A 127 -25.23 9.38 18.97
N ASP A 128 -24.22 9.09 18.15
CA ASP A 128 -22.89 9.67 18.30
C ASP A 128 -22.70 10.92 17.44
N LYS A 129 -23.08 12.07 18.00
CA LYS A 129 -22.84 13.37 17.37
C LYS A 129 -21.35 13.76 17.29
N THR A 130 -20.45 13.04 17.98
CA THR A 130 -19.01 13.34 17.99
C THR A 130 -18.24 12.65 16.86
N LEU A 131 -18.92 11.82 16.05
CA LEU A 131 -18.28 11.00 15.01
C LEU A 131 -17.51 11.86 13.99
N LEU A 132 -18.10 12.97 13.54
CA LEU A 132 -17.48 13.87 12.59
C LEU A 132 -16.27 14.60 13.20
N HIS A 133 -16.40 15.09 14.44
CA HIS A 133 -15.30 15.66 15.20
C HIS A 133 -14.10 14.71 15.30
N ARG A 134 -14.33 13.48 15.77
CA ARG A 134 -13.27 12.47 15.93
C ARG A 134 -12.64 12.09 14.58
N GLY A 135 -13.47 11.96 13.54
CA GLY A 135 -12.98 11.72 12.19
C GLY A 135 -12.03 12.81 11.72
N MET A 136 -12.35 14.08 12.00
CA MET A 136 -11.49 15.19 11.63
C MET A 136 -10.21 15.27 12.47
N GLU A 137 -10.28 14.95 13.78
CA GLU A 137 -9.11 14.89 14.65
C GLU A 137 -8.11 13.84 14.22
N SER A 138 -8.57 12.72 13.65
CA SER A 138 -7.68 11.63 13.19
C SER A 138 -6.67 12.06 12.11
N TYR A 139 -6.94 13.14 11.36
CA TYR A 139 -6.02 13.71 10.36
C TYR A 139 -5.16 14.86 10.90
N LEU A 140 -5.26 15.21 12.19
CA LEU A 140 -4.46 16.28 12.78
C LEU A 140 -3.19 15.71 13.38
N LEU A 141 -2.04 16.16 12.88
CA LEU A 141 -0.76 15.80 13.46
C LEU A 141 -0.59 16.41 14.87
N PRO A 142 0.23 15.79 15.74
CA PRO A 142 0.57 16.38 17.04
C PRO A 142 1.05 17.83 16.91
N GLY A 143 0.42 18.74 17.65
CA GLY A 143 0.71 20.18 17.61
C GLY A 143 0.07 20.95 16.44
N GLN A 144 -0.55 20.28 15.47
CA GLN A 144 -1.28 20.94 14.39
C GLN A 144 -2.54 21.62 14.92
N GLN A 145 -2.80 22.84 14.46
CA GLN A 145 -4.02 23.59 14.75
C GLN A 145 -5.00 23.46 13.58
N SER A 146 -6.28 23.38 13.89
CA SER A 146 -7.35 23.39 12.90
C SER A 146 -8.35 24.49 13.21
N PRO A 147 -8.72 25.34 12.24
CA PRO A 147 -9.79 26.33 12.42
C PRO A 147 -11.16 25.69 12.62
N TRP A 148 -11.29 24.40 12.25
CA TRP A 148 -12.50 23.62 12.49
C TRP A 148 -12.60 23.10 13.91
N ILE A 149 -11.48 22.82 14.57
CA ILE A 149 -11.44 22.20 15.90
C ILE A 149 -10.51 23.02 16.80
N PRO A 150 -11.08 23.90 17.64
CA PRO A 150 -10.28 24.72 18.55
C PRO A 150 -9.58 23.83 19.60
N PRO A 151 -8.41 24.25 20.13
CA PRO A 151 -7.63 23.46 21.08
C PRO A 151 -8.43 22.98 22.29
N ASP A 152 -9.34 23.81 22.79
CA ASP A 152 -10.17 23.53 23.98
C ASP A 152 -11.24 22.44 23.73
N ALA A 153 -11.54 22.14 22.47
CA ALA A 153 -12.49 21.11 22.06
C ALA A 153 -11.87 19.72 21.91
N ARG A 154 -10.53 19.58 22.00
CA ARG A 154 -9.82 18.30 21.83
C ARG A 154 -9.98 17.31 23.00
N ASN A 155 -10.76 17.67 24.03
CA ASN A 155 -10.90 16.92 25.28
C ASN A 155 -12.22 16.13 25.40
N PHE A 156 -12.95 15.88 24.31
CA PHE A 156 -14.16 15.06 24.38
C PHE A 156 -13.83 13.56 24.43
N SER A 157 -13.80 13.05 25.66
CA SER A 157 -14.03 11.68 26.13
C SER A 157 -13.72 10.50 25.18
N MET A 158 -12.79 9.64 25.64
CA MET A 158 -12.68 8.23 25.27
C MET A 158 -14.06 7.57 25.17
N PHE A 159 -14.23 6.79 24.10
CA PHE A 159 -15.51 6.30 23.62
C PHE A 159 -16.16 5.25 24.54
N SER A 160 -17.48 5.24 24.56
CA SER A 160 -18.31 4.08 24.90
C SER A 160 -19.44 3.96 23.89
N GLY A 161 -19.47 2.85 23.13
CA GLY A 161 -20.68 2.34 22.47
C GLY A 161 -20.81 2.46 20.95
N GLN A 162 -20.36 1.43 20.22
CA GLN A 162 -21.17 0.48 19.41
C GLN A 162 -20.23 -0.26 18.45
N GLU A 163 -19.67 -1.38 18.92
CA GLU A 163 -18.78 -2.29 18.18
C GLU A 163 -19.52 -3.62 17.92
N GLU A 164 -20.70 -3.58 17.31
CA GLU A 164 -21.48 -4.82 17.07
C GLU A 164 -20.98 -5.63 15.86
N THR A 165 -19.88 -5.24 15.20
CA THR A 165 -19.41 -5.93 13.97
C THR A 165 -17.89 -6.02 13.80
N ALA A 166 -17.10 -5.60 14.79
CA ALA A 166 -15.65 -5.75 14.72
C ALA A 166 -15.26 -7.23 14.84
N MET A 167 -14.25 -7.68 14.11
CA MET A 167 -13.74 -9.05 14.25
C MET A 167 -13.09 -9.28 15.61
N CYS A 168 -12.40 -8.27 16.14
CA CYS A 168 -11.83 -8.31 17.48
C CYS A 168 -12.88 -7.87 18.51
N GLN A 169 -13.20 -8.77 19.45
CA GLN A 169 -14.11 -8.45 20.57
C GLN A 169 -13.39 -7.81 21.76
N ASP A 170 -12.06 -7.88 21.81
CA ASP A 170 -11.27 -7.33 22.90
C ASP A 170 -11.04 -5.82 22.72
N LYS A 171 -11.65 -5.03 23.60
CA LYS A 171 -11.64 -3.56 23.54
C LYS A 171 -10.26 -2.95 23.71
N GLU A 172 -9.40 -3.53 24.54
CA GLU A 172 -8.05 -2.99 24.78
C GLU A 172 -7.17 -3.20 23.54
N ILE A 173 -7.23 -4.40 22.95
CA ILE A 173 -6.55 -4.72 21.70
C ILE A 173 -7.07 -3.83 20.56
N PHE A 174 -8.39 -3.72 20.42
CA PHE A 174 -9.00 -2.94 19.35
C PHE A 174 -8.64 -1.45 19.44
N GLN A 175 -8.68 -0.88 20.66
CA GLN A 175 -8.32 0.50 20.91
C GLN A 175 -6.83 0.77 20.62
N LEU A 176 -5.93 -0.13 21.06
CA LEU A 176 -4.49 0.02 20.78
C LEU A 176 -4.20 -0.08 19.28
N ALA A 177 -4.84 -1.02 18.57
CA ALA A 177 -4.70 -1.14 17.11
C ALA A 177 -5.16 0.14 16.39
N LYS A 178 -6.24 0.77 16.86
CA LYS A 178 -6.73 2.05 16.34
C LYS A 178 -5.76 3.19 16.58
N GLU A 179 -5.16 3.26 17.77
CA GLU A 179 -4.14 4.28 18.09
C GLU A 179 -2.91 4.16 17.18
N HIS A 180 -2.38 2.95 17.00
CA HIS A 180 -1.28 2.70 16.07
C HIS A 180 -1.64 3.04 14.61
N HIS A 181 -2.90 2.84 14.21
CA HIS A 181 -3.38 3.22 12.89
C HIS A 181 -3.36 4.75 12.68
N ILE A 182 -3.90 5.50 13.64
CA ILE A 182 -3.93 6.97 13.62
C ILE A 182 -2.50 7.53 13.63
N GLN A 183 -1.62 6.93 14.42
CA GLN A 183 -0.20 7.32 14.50
C GLN A 183 0.62 6.88 13.28
N SER A 184 0.00 6.21 12.29
CA SER A 184 0.67 5.70 11.09
C SER A 184 1.75 4.64 11.36
N GLU A 185 1.73 3.99 12.53
CA GLU A 185 2.64 2.90 12.86
C GLU A 185 2.26 1.62 12.13
N ASN A 186 0.96 1.43 11.82
CA ASN A 186 0.51 0.32 11.00
C ASN A 186 -0.78 0.62 10.22
N TYR A 187 -0.77 0.41 8.91
CA TYR A 187 -1.94 0.66 8.06
C TYR A 187 -2.94 -0.51 7.98
N ALA A 188 -2.52 -1.73 8.35
CA ALA A 188 -3.24 -2.98 8.06
C ALA A 188 -3.95 -3.59 9.28
N ILE A 189 -3.32 -3.58 10.47
CA ILE A 189 -3.83 -4.31 11.65
C ILE A 189 -5.24 -3.87 12.03
N PHE A 190 -5.50 -2.56 12.11
CA PHE A 190 -6.82 -2.04 12.46
C PHE A 190 -7.90 -2.47 11.46
N ASN A 191 -7.62 -2.44 10.16
CA ASN A 191 -8.57 -2.85 9.12
C ASN A 191 -8.87 -4.36 9.18
N ILE A 192 -7.87 -5.17 9.50
CA ILE A 192 -8.06 -6.62 9.69
C ILE A 192 -8.92 -6.88 10.92
N LEU A 193 -8.61 -6.26 12.06
CA LEU A 193 -9.37 -6.45 13.31
C LEU A 193 -10.78 -5.84 13.25
N SER A 194 -11.00 -4.82 12.41
CA SER A 194 -12.31 -4.19 12.23
C SER A 194 -13.17 -4.95 11.22
N ASN A 195 -12.65 -5.15 10.02
CA ASN A 195 -13.44 -5.56 8.85
C ASN A 195 -13.07 -6.94 8.31
N GLY A 196 -11.94 -7.50 8.74
CA GLY A 196 -11.40 -8.72 8.15
C GLY A 196 -10.93 -8.55 6.71
N GLU A 197 -10.47 -7.35 6.37
CA GLU A 197 -10.08 -7.02 5.00
C GLU A 197 -8.66 -6.47 4.95
N LEU A 198 -7.93 -6.86 3.90
CA LEU A 198 -6.64 -6.28 3.56
C LEU A 198 -6.58 -6.00 2.06
N GLU A 199 -6.15 -4.80 1.69
CA GLU A 199 -6.02 -4.39 0.30
C GLU A 199 -4.58 -4.01 -0.07
N CYS A 200 -4.20 -4.35 -1.30
CA CYS A 200 -2.99 -3.85 -1.94
C CYS A 200 -3.28 -3.66 -3.44
N SER A 201 -3.72 -2.46 -3.77
CA SER A 201 -4.22 -2.10 -5.10
C SER A 201 -3.13 -1.70 -6.10
N ASN A 202 -1.85 -1.69 -5.74
CA ASN A 202 -0.77 -1.34 -6.67
C ASN A 202 0.41 -2.31 -6.62
N SER A 203 0.95 -2.67 -7.77
CA SER A 203 2.21 -3.41 -7.87
C SER A 203 3.03 -2.99 -9.08
N LEU A 204 4.35 -3.05 -8.95
CA LEU A 204 5.31 -2.81 -10.04
C LEU A 204 5.90 -4.17 -10.44
N GLU A 205 5.07 -4.97 -11.12
CA GLU A 205 5.38 -6.34 -11.55
C GLU A 205 5.34 -6.43 -13.07
N ASP A 206 6.26 -7.22 -13.63
CA ASP A 206 6.27 -7.55 -15.06
C ASP A 206 5.41 -8.81 -15.29
N ASP A 207 4.21 -8.66 -15.86
CA ASP A 207 3.32 -9.80 -16.16
C ASP A 207 3.93 -10.78 -17.17
N CYS A 208 4.92 -10.35 -17.95
CA CYS A 208 5.60 -11.22 -18.90
C CYS A 208 6.70 -12.05 -18.22
N ASP A 209 7.12 -11.69 -17.01
CA ASP A 209 8.12 -12.41 -16.25
C ASP A 209 7.47 -13.57 -15.49
N THR A 210 7.65 -14.79 -16.01
CA THR A 210 7.14 -16.00 -15.38
C THR A 210 8.06 -16.54 -14.30
N GLU A 211 9.25 -15.96 -14.11
CA GLU A 211 10.21 -16.42 -13.09
C GLU A 211 9.84 -15.94 -11.68
N ILE A 212 9.29 -14.74 -11.57
CA ILE A 212 8.97 -14.11 -10.29
C ILE A 212 7.44 -14.06 -10.16
N PRO A 213 6.83 -14.83 -9.25
CA PRO A 213 5.40 -14.73 -8.99
C PRO A 213 5.02 -13.34 -8.46
N GLY A 214 3.75 -12.96 -8.59
CA GLY A 214 3.28 -11.68 -8.04
C GLY A 214 3.45 -11.61 -6.52
N GLN A 215 3.74 -10.42 -5.99
CA GLN A 215 4.02 -10.20 -4.55
C GLN A 215 2.88 -10.69 -3.65
N ALA A 216 1.65 -10.57 -4.15
CA ALA A 216 0.45 -11.06 -3.47
C ALA A 216 0.56 -12.55 -3.12
N LEU A 217 1.05 -13.36 -4.07
CA LEU A 217 1.22 -14.80 -3.93
C LEU A 217 2.45 -15.13 -3.10
N ILE A 218 3.58 -14.44 -3.34
CA ILE A 218 4.83 -14.63 -2.61
C ILE A 218 4.62 -14.46 -1.10
N TYR A 219 3.90 -13.43 -0.68
CA TYR A 219 3.73 -13.09 0.73
C TYR A 219 2.45 -13.65 1.37
N ARG A 220 1.59 -14.34 0.61
CA ARG A 220 0.36 -14.95 1.14
C ARG A 220 0.64 -15.89 2.32
N PRO A 221 1.62 -16.83 2.26
CA PRO A 221 1.92 -17.68 3.41
C PRO A 221 2.26 -16.89 4.67
N ALA A 222 3.08 -15.84 4.56
CA ALA A 222 3.40 -14.99 5.69
C ALA A 222 2.16 -14.28 6.25
N ARG A 223 1.28 -13.75 5.38
CA ARG A 223 0.02 -13.11 5.80
C ARG A 223 -0.92 -14.09 6.49
N GLN A 224 -1.01 -15.34 6.04
CA GLN A 224 -1.81 -16.37 6.71
C GLN A 224 -1.39 -16.61 8.16
N HIS A 225 -0.08 -16.64 8.46
CA HIS A 225 0.40 -16.74 9.84
C HIS A 225 0.12 -15.47 10.63
N ILE A 226 0.32 -14.29 10.03
CA ILE A 226 0.00 -13.01 10.69
C ILE A 226 -1.48 -12.95 11.07
N TYR A 227 -2.39 -13.34 10.17
CA TYR A 227 -3.83 -13.39 10.46
C TYR A 227 -4.13 -14.35 11.60
N SER A 228 -3.42 -15.48 11.70
CA SER A 228 -3.60 -16.43 12.80
C SER A 228 -3.16 -15.86 14.14
N VAL A 229 -2.13 -15.01 14.15
CA VAL A 229 -1.70 -14.30 15.37
C VAL A 229 -2.75 -13.24 15.76
N LEU A 230 -3.37 -12.57 14.78
CA LEU A 230 -4.28 -11.46 15.03
C LEU A 230 -5.71 -11.87 15.42
N LEU A 231 -6.26 -12.87 14.76
CA LEU A 231 -7.68 -13.19 14.88
C LEU A 231 -7.97 -14.28 15.91
N GLU A 232 -6.91 -14.94 16.40
CA GLU A 232 -6.96 -16.08 17.33
C GLU A 232 -7.97 -17.16 16.91
N SER A 233 -7.99 -18.29 17.61
CA SER A 233 -9.03 -19.29 17.43
C SER A 233 -10.03 -19.12 18.57
N GLU A 234 -11.30 -18.85 18.28
CA GLU A 234 -12.34 -18.96 19.30
C GLU A 234 -12.53 -20.44 19.66
N GLY A 235 -11.76 -20.93 20.64
CA GLY A 235 -11.79 -22.33 21.08
C GLY A 235 -11.31 -23.33 20.02
N ASP A 236 -12.04 -24.43 19.86
CA ASP A 236 -11.77 -25.53 18.89
C ASP A 236 -12.25 -25.19 17.44
N GLY A 237 -12.65 -23.93 17.21
CA GLY A 237 -13.13 -23.43 15.92
C GLY A 237 -12.02 -23.09 14.93
N ALA A 238 -12.37 -22.80 13.68
CA ALA A 238 -11.43 -22.28 12.69
C ALA A 238 -11.31 -20.76 12.85
N CYS A 239 -10.10 -20.20 12.75
CA CYS A 239 -9.88 -18.76 12.68
C CYS A 239 -10.73 -18.13 11.57
N PRO A 240 -11.26 -16.92 11.76
CA PRO A 240 -12.13 -16.33 10.77
C PRO A 240 -11.35 -15.92 9.50
N VAL A 241 -12.02 -16.05 8.35
CA VAL A 241 -11.45 -15.81 7.02
C VAL A 241 -11.20 -14.31 6.80
N VAL A 242 -10.05 -13.98 6.21
CA VAL A 242 -9.71 -12.61 5.79
C VAL A 242 -9.94 -12.45 4.29
N LYS A 243 -10.55 -11.34 3.88
CA LYS A 243 -10.77 -10.95 2.48
C LYS A 243 -9.57 -10.14 1.97
N GLU A 244 -8.88 -10.64 0.96
CA GLU A 244 -7.77 -9.97 0.32
C GLU A 244 -8.15 -9.34 -1.02
N TRP A 245 -7.90 -8.05 -1.17
CA TRP A 245 -8.01 -7.30 -2.44
C TRP A 245 -6.62 -6.99 -3.00
N PHE A 246 -5.97 -8.02 -3.55
CA PHE A 246 -4.59 -7.93 -4.04
C PHE A 246 -4.52 -8.07 -5.56
N VAL A 247 -3.83 -7.14 -6.20
CA VAL A 247 -3.54 -7.21 -7.64
C VAL A 247 -2.41 -8.22 -7.88
N TYR A 248 -2.63 -9.14 -8.81
CA TYR A 248 -1.60 -10.01 -9.37
C TYR A 248 -2.05 -10.53 -10.74
N CYS A 249 -1.12 -11.07 -11.52
CA CYS A 249 -1.43 -11.61 -12.85
C CYS A 249 -2.54 -12.68 -12.76
N GLY A 250 -3.64 -12.45 -13.48
CA GLY A 250 -4.81 -13.34 -13.46
C GLY A 250 -5.91 -12.96 -12.46
N ASN A 251 -5.71 -11.98 -11.57
CA ASN A 251 -6.75 -11.51 -10.64
C ASN A 251 -7.35 -10.15 -11.09
N PRO A 252 -8.58 -10.13 -11.62
CA PRO A 252 -9.24 -8.90 -12.08
C PRO A 252 -9.86 -8.05 -10.94
N LEU A 253 -9.68 -8.44 -9.67
CA LEU A 253 -10.28 -7.78 -8.50
C LEU A 253 -11.81 -7.65 -8.55
N GLN A 254 -12.51 -8.63 -9.14
CA GLN A 254 -13.98 -8.62 -9.13
C GLN A 254 -14.58 -9.13 -7.81
N GLN A 255 -13.85 -10.00 -7.12
CA GLN A 255 -14.20 -10.54 -5.81
C GLN A 255 -12.91 -10.64 -4.97
N PRO A 256 -13.00 -10.57 -3.63
CA PRO A 256 -11.83 -10.75 -2.79
C PRO A 256 -11.37 -12.20 -2.79
N ASP A 257 -10.07 -12.41 -2.64
CA ASP A 257 -9.53 -13.72 -2.30
C ASP A 257 -9.84 -14.01 -0.83
N LEU A 258 -10.45 -15.16 -0.55
CA LEU A 258 -10.78 -15.58 0.81
C LEU A 258 -9.61 -16.38 1.39
N ILE A 259 -8.91 -15.79 2.34
CA ILE A 259 -7.68 -16.34 2.90
C ILE A 259 -7.94 -16.88 4.30
N GLN A 260 -7.73 -18.19 4.44
CA GLN A 260 -7.80 -18.86 5.73
C GLN A 260 -6.49 -18.63 6.51
N PRO A 261 -6.56 -18.15 7.77
CA PRO A 261 -5.40 -18.10 8.65
C PRO A 261 -4.81 -19.50 8.88
N VAL A 262 -3.49 -19.56 9.00
CA VAL A 262 -2.74 -20.80 9.24
C VAL A 262 -1.90 -20.61 10.49
N GLN A 263 -1.98 -21.54 11.43
CA GLN A 263 -1.19 -21.42 12.66
C GLN A 263 0.30 -21.60 12.37
N PRO A 264 1.17 -20.67 12.81
CA PRO A 264 2.60 -20.85 12.73
C PRO A 264 3.04 -22.00 13.66
N SER A 265 4.05 -22.76 13.22
CA SER A 265 4.59 -23.89 13.99
C SER A 265 5.50 -23.40 15.14
N ILE A 266 4.89 -22.91 16.22
CA ILE A 266 5.59 -22.39 17.41
C ILE A 266 5.58 -23.44 18.53
N PRO A 267 6.76 -23.81 19.09
CA PRO A 267 6.82 -24.67 20.27
C PRO A 267 6.06 -24.06 21.44
N GLY A 268 5.08 -24.78 22.00
CA GLY A 268 4.23 -24.29 23.09
C GLY A 268 2.96 -23.55 22.65
N GLY A 269 2.69 -23.47 21.34
CA GLY A 269 1.50 -22.82 20.78
C GLY A 269 1.73 -21.35 20.42
N THR A 270 0.79 -20.79 19.66
CA THR A 270 0.83 -19.37 19.27
C THR A 270 0.40 -18.52 20.49
N PRO A 271 1.20 -17.52 20.91
CA PRO A 271 0.83 -16.66 22.02
C PRO A 271 -0.36 -15.78 21.64
N ASN A 272 -1.25 -15.49 22.60
CA ASN A 272 -2.35 -14.56 22.37
C ASN A 272 -1.86 -13.11 22.30
N LEU A 273 -2.67 -12.23 21.70
CA LEU A 273 -2.37 -10.82 21.53
C LEU A 273 -2.17 -10.10 22.86
N LYS A 274 -2.85 -10.51 23.93
CA LYS A 274 -2.65 -9.88 25.25
C LYS A 274 -1.22 -10.09 25.76
N THR A 275 -0.70 -11.30 25.61
CA THR A 275 0.69 -11.62 25.94
C THR A 275 1.64 -10.84 25.05
N LEU A 276 1.41 -10.84 23.73
CA LEU A 276 2.31 -10.16 22.80
C LEU A 276 2.32 -8.65 22.99
N TRP A 277 1.18 -8.00 23.23
CA TRP A 277 1.10 -6.53 23.19
C TRP A 277 1.26 -5.88 24.57
N PHE A 278 0.82 -6.53 25.65
CA PHE A 278 0.79 -5.89 26.98
C PHE A 278 1.75 -6.49 28.00
N ALA A 279 2.12 -7.77 27.86
CA ALA A 279 3.05 -8.39 28.81
C ALA A 279 4.47 -7.81 28.67
N LYS A 280 5.25 -7.91 29.75
CA LYS A 280 6.62 -7.38 29.84
C LYS A 280 7.55 -8.46 30.38
N GLY A 281 8.81 -8.42 29.96
CA GLY A 281 9.86 -9.29 30.47
C GLY A 281 10.69 -9.93 29.35
N PRO A 282 11.89 -10.42 29.66
CA PRO A 282 12.82 -10.96 28.66
C PRO A 282 12.27 -12.19 27.93
N ASP A 283 11.51 -13.04 28.62
CA ASP A 283 10.87 -14.20 28.00
C ASP A 283 9.79 -13.80 27.00
N VAL A 284 9.06 -12.71 27.29
CA VAL A 284 8.07 -12.13 26.37
C VAL A 284 8.78 -11.57 25.13
N GLU A 285 9.88 -10.83 25.28
CA GLU A 285 10.64 -10.32 24.11
C GLU A 285 11.15 -11.48 23.23
N LYS A 286 11.65 -12.55 23.85
CA LYS A 286 12.06 -13.76 23.14
C LYS A 286 10.88 -14.40 22.40
N GLN A 287 9.71 -14.45 23.03
CA GLN A 287 8.49 -14.98 22.45
C GLN A 287 7.96 -14.11 21.29
N ARG A 288 8.03 -12.78 21.40
CA ARG A 288 7.69 -11.84 20.31
C ARG A 288 8.58 -12.07 19.09
N TYR A 289 9.90 -12.15 19.31
CA TYR A 289 10.86 -12.37 18.22
C TYR A 289 10.68 -13.75 17.56
N SER A 290 10.48 -14.80 18.36
CA SER A 290 10.21 -16.16 17.86
C SER A 290 8.91 -16.21 17.04
N THR A 291 7.83 -15.59 17.54
CA THR A 291 6.53 -15.53 16.84
C THR A 291 6.66 -14.78 15.52
N PHE A 292 7.40 -13.66 15.50
CA PHE A 292 7.70 -12.92 14.28
C PHE A 292 8.42 -13.78 13.24
N LEU A 293 9.47 -14.51 13.63
CA LEU A 293 10.17 -15.41 12.69
C LEU A 293 9.30 -16.58 12.23
N ALA A 294 8.43 -17.08 13.10
CA ALA A 294 7.51 -18.16 12.76
C ALA A 294 6.49 -17.74 11.68
N CYS A 295 6.10 -16.46 11.61
CA CYS A 295 5.30 -15.95 10.49
C CYS A 295 5.97 -16.17 9.12
N PHE A 296 7.30 -16.25 9.08
CA PHE A 296 8.08 -16.50 7.86
C PHE A 296 8.64 -17.93 7.79
N HIS A 297 8.28 -18.81 8.73
CA HIS A 297 8.86 -20.16 8.92
C HIS A 297 10.38 -20.18 9.16
N LEU A 298 10.90 -19.17 9.85
CA LEU A 298 12.33 -18.97 10.11
C LEU A 298 12.72 -19.07 11.59
N GLN A 299 11.88 -19.68 12.44
CA GLN A 299 12.16 -19.84 13.87
C GLN A 299 13.48 -20.59 14.15
N ASP A 300 13.90 -21.48 13.24
CA ASP A 300 15.14 -22.26 13.37
C ASP A 300 16.42 -21.40 13.20
N ALA A 301 16.28 -20.18 12.66
CA ALA A 301 17.40 -19.25 12.42
C ALA A 301 17.47 -18.12 13.45
N MET A 302 16.77 -18.28 14.59
CA MET A 302 16.61 -17.24 15.60
C MET A 302 17.95 -16.74 16.16
N GLU A 303 18.84 -17.65 16.56
CA GLU A 303 20.11 -17.30 17.19
C GLU A 303 21.02 -16.54 16.21
N GLU A 304 21.13 -17.03 14.96
CA GLU A 304 21.95 -16.35 13.96
C GLU A 304 21.39 -14.99 13.55
N LEU A 305 20.06 -14.83 13.46
CA LEU A 305 19.44 -13.54 13.12
C LEU A 305 19.52 -12.54 14.28
N GLN A 306 19.40 -12.98 15.54
CA GLN A 306 19.55 -12.11 16.71
C GLN A 306 20.96 -11.58 16.90
N ALA A 307 21.97 -12.29 16.39
CA ALA A 307 23.37 -11.84 16.43
C ALA A 307 23.66 -10.68 15.46
N LEU A 308 22.75 -10.39 14.52
CA LEU A 308 22.89 -9.32 13.55
C LEU A 308 22.30 -8.01 14.07
N GLU A 309 22.77 -6.88 13.55
CA GLU A 309 22.11 -5.59 13.78
C GLU A 309 20.67 -5.62 13.24
N ALA A 310 19.75 -5.01 13.98
CA ALA A 310 18.30 -5.11 13.74
C ALA A 310 17.86 -4.86 12.28
N PRO A 311 18.31 -3.81 11.56
CA PRO A 311 17.92 -3.62 10.15
C PRO A 311 18.42 -4.75 9.23
N VAL A 312 19.62 -5.28 9.48
CA VAL A 312 20.20 -6.38 8.68
C VAL A 312 19.53 -7.70 9.05
N ALA A 313 19.21 -7.94 10.33
CA ALA A 313 18.46 -9.11 10.76
C ALA A 313 17.09 -9.17 10.06
N ALA A 314 16.34 -8.06 10.04
CA ALA A 314 15.07 -7.97 9.35
C ALA A 314 15.21 -8.18 7.84
N PHE A 315 16.21 -7.55 7.20
CA PHE A 315 16.51 -7.75 5.79
C PHE A 315 16.85 -9.21 5.47
N CYS A 316 17.69 -9.86 6.28
CA CYS A 316 18.06 -11.27 6.11
C CYS A 316 16.88 -12.22 6.34
N CYS A 317 15.99 -11.93 7.30
CA CYS A 317 14.73 -12.65 7.48
C CYS A 317 13.90 -12.62 6.17
N LEU A 318 13.66 -11.42 5.63
CA LEU A 318 12.89 -11.25 4.40
C LEU A 318 13.56 -11.88 3.19
N LEU A 319 14.87 -11.68 3.02
CA LEU A 319 15.61 -12.23 1.89
C LEU A 319 15.63 -13.76 1.94
N THR A 320 15.81 -14.36 3.13
CA THR A 320 15.72 -15.81 3.30
C THR A 320 14.33 -16.32 2.93
N TYR A 321 13.27 -15.65 3.40
CA TYR A 321 11.91 -15.98 3.00
C TYR A 321 11.72 -15.93 1.48
N LEU A 322 12.23 -14.89 0.81
CA LEU A 322 12.17 -14.77 -0.65
C LEU A 322 12.90 -15.91 -1.36
N MET A 323 14.10 -16.27 -0.93
CA MET A 323 14.88 -17.38 -1.51
C MET A 323 14.17 -18.74 -1.37
N LEU A 324 13.34 -18.89 -0.32
CA LEU A 324 12.51 -20.08 -0.09
C LEU A 324 11.24 -20.07 -0.97
N GLN A 325 10.55 -18.93 -1.08
CA GLN A 325 9.28 -18.85 -1.82
C GLN A 325 9.46 -18.77 -3.35
N VAL A 326 10.58 -18.19 -3.81
CA VAL A 326 10.81 -17.95 -5.24
C VAL A 326 11.93 -18.86 -5.75
N SER A 327 11.53 -19.97 -6.38
CA SER A 327 12.43 -21.03 -6.84
C SER A 327 13.40 -20.61 -7.96
N SER A 328 13.07 -19.53 -8.68
CA SER A 328 13.91 -18.98 -9.75
C SER A 328 15.06 -18.13 -9.24
N LEU A 329 15.06 -17.68 -7.98
CA LEU A 329 16.12 -16.84 -7.45
C LEU A 329 17.45 -17.59 -7.41
N SER A 330 18.47 -16.91 -7.93
CA SER A 330 19.81 -17.46 -8.10
C SER A 330 20.80 -16.98 -7.05
N LEU A 331 22.01 -17.56 -7.08
CA LEU A 331 23.11 -17.11 -6.23
C LEU A 331 23.52 -15.66 -6.53
N GLU A 332 23.40 -15.23 -7.78
CA GLU A 332 23.68 -13.86 -8.23
C GLU A 332 22.62 -12.87 -7.72
N ASP A 333 21.34 -13.28 -7.69
CA ASP A 333 20.29 -12.47 -7.04
C ASP A 333 20.59 -12.26 -5.55
N LEU A 334 20.97 -13.35 -4.85
CA LEU A 334 21.38 -13.29 -3.45
C LEU A 334 22.60 -12.38 -3.23
N ASN A 335 23.65 -12.56 -4.02
CA ASN A 335 24.86 -11.74 -3.94
C ASN A 335 24.55 -10.25 -4.16
N ALA A 336 23.67 -9.92 -5.11
CA ALA A 336 23.27 -8.54 -5.38
C ALA A 336 22.57 -7.89 -4.16
N PHE A 337 21.65 -8.60 -3.50
CA PHE A 337 20.98 -8.12 -2.31
C PHE A 337 21.91 -8.00 -1.09
N VAL A 338 22.82 -8.97 -0.88
CA VAL A 338 23.80 -8.90 0.21
C VAL A 338 24.79 -7.75 -0.01
N ALA A 339 25.27 -7.57 -1.25
CA ALA A 339 26.12 -6.43 -1.59
C ALA A 339 25.40 -5.09 -1.41
N LEU A 340 24.11 -5.03 -1.77
CA LEU A 340 23.28 -3.83 -1.56
C LEU A 340 23.27 -3.42 -0.09
N VAL A 341 22.84 -4.30 0.82
CA VAL A 341 22.62 -3.92 2.23
C VAL A 341 23.93 -3.56 2.93
N LEU A 342 25.05 -4.16 2.52
CA LEU A 342 26.38 -3.85 3.08
C LEU A 342 26.94 -2.54 2.54
N CYS A 343 26.90 -2.32 1.21
CA CYS A 343 27.42 -1.09 0.61
C CYS A 343 26.57 0.14 0.95
N LEU A 344 25.24 -0.02 1.12
CA LEU A 344 24.34 1.10 1.42
C LEU A 344 24.73 1.83 2.71
N ARG A 345 25.17 1.10 3.74
CA ARG A 345 25.58 1.66 5.05
C ARG A 345 26.69 2.70 4.96
N GLY A 346 27.56 2.57 3.96
CA GLY A 346 28.71 3.46 3.75
C GLY A 346 28.43 4.63 2.80
N LYS A 347 27.20 4.78 2.28
CA LYS A 347 26.88 5.79 1.26
C LYS A 347 26.00 6.90 1.80
N SER A 348 26.37 8.13 1.44
CA SER A 348 25.53 9.32 1.63
C SER A 348 24.45 9.43 0.55
N ALA A 349 23.40 10.20 0.84
CA ALA A 349 22.35 10.50 -0.13
C ALA A 349 22.89 11.16 -1.41
N ALA A 350 23.92 12.02 -1.30
CA ALA A 350 24.55 12.68 -2.45
C ALA A 350 25.26 11.68 -3.37
N GLU A 351 25.98 10.71 -2.78
CA GLU A 351 26.64 9.65 -3.54
C GLU A 351 25.62 8.77 -4.27
N LEU A 352 24.56 8.33 -3.57
CA LEU A 352 23.47 7.55 -4.16
C LEU A 352 22.77 8.30 -5.30
N ALA A 353 22.50 9.59 -5.10
CA ALA A 353 21.90 10.44 -6.13
C ALA A 353 22.78 10.55 -7.38
N SER A 354 24.11 10.61 -7.20
CA SER A 354 25.08 10.74 -8.29
C SER A 354 25.30 9.46 -9.10
N LEU A 355 24.88 8.29 -8.60
CA LEU A 355 25.05 7.01 -9.29
C LEU A 355 24.47 7.06 -10.71
N GLN A 356 25.32 6.72 -11.68
CA GLN A 356 24.95 6.66 -13.10
C GLN A 356 24.72 5.21 -13.50
N LEU A 357 23.49 4.92 -13.93
CA LEU A 357 23.14 3.62 -14.48
C LEU A 357 23.17 3.72 -16.01
N MET A 358 23.90 2.81 -16.65
CA MET A 358 23.94 2.72 -18.11
C MET A 358 22.58 2.29 -18.68
N GLN A 359 21.87 1.40 -17.98
CA GLN A 359 20.55 0.89 -18.34
C GLN A 359 19.83 0.41 -17.08
N VAL A 360 18.50 0.43 -17.09
CA VAL A 360 17.66 -0.15 -16.03
C VAL A 360 17.24 -1.56 -16.45
N ASP A 361 17.50 -2.55 -15.60
CA ASP A 361 17.07 -3.94 -15.80
C ASP A 361 15.66 -4.14 -15.23
N SER A 362 14.73 -4.65 -16.03
CA SER A 362 13.32 -4.81 -15.64
C SER A 362 13.11 -5.85 -14.55
N ARG A 363 13.89 -6.93 -14.55
CA ARG A 363 13.81 -7.96 -13.50
C ARG A 363 14.37 -7.43 -12.18
N ALA A 364 15.44 -6.64 -12.22
CA ALA A 364 15.92 -5.95 -11.03
C ALA A 364 14.90 -4.93 -10.49
N VAL A 365 14.14 -4.24 -11.35
CA VAL A 365 13.01 -3.40 -10.91
C VAL A 365 11.95 -4.27 -10.22
N HIS A 366 11.56 -5.39 -10.82
CA HIS A 366 10.57 -6.32 -10.26
C HIS A 366 11.02 -6.88 -8.91
N LEU A 367 12.26 -7.37 -8.79
CA LEU A 367 12.84 -7.85 -7.53
C LEU A 367 12.88 -6.77 -6.45
N GLY A 368 13.27 -5.54 -6.82
CA GLY A 368 13.25 -4.41 -5.91
C GLY A 368 11.84 -4.12 -5.40
N ALA A 369 10.84 -4.14 -6.29
CA ALA A 369 9.44 -3.96 -5.93
C ALA A 369 8.94 -5.05 -4.99
N VAL A 370 9.25 -6.32 -5.28
CA VAL A 370 8.92 -7.46 -4.41
C VAL A 370 9.56 -7.29 -3.03
N LEU A 371 10.85 -6.98 -2.95
CA LEU A 371 11.53 -6.77 -1.67
C LEU A 371 10.90 -5.62 -0.87
N VAL A 372 10.64 -4.47 -1.48
CA VAL A 372 10.01 -3.33 -0.79
C VAL A 372 8.61 -3.68 -0.31
N ARG A 373 7.84 -4.48 -1.06
CA ARG A 373 6.55 -5.04 -0.59
C ARG A 373 6.71 -6.02 0.55
N GLY A 374 7.80 -6.78 0.55
CA GLY A 374 8.19 -7.64 1.67
C GLY A 374 8.44 -6.88 2.96
N LEU A 375 9.06 -5.69 2.90
CA LEU A 375 9.25 -4.84 4.07
C LEU A 375 7.91 -4.40 4.68
N THR A 376 6.90 -4.13 3.85
CA THR A 376 5.53 -3.87 4.31
C THR A 376 4.94 -5.08 5.05
N THR A 377 5.22 -6.30 4.59
CA THR A 377 4.79 -7.54 5.25
C THR A 377 5.55 -7.78 6.56
N LEU A 378 6.85 -7.47 6.62
CA LEU A 378 7.62 -7.49 7.87
C LEU A 378 7.06 -6.50 8.89
N LEU A 379 6.75 -5.27 8.49
CA LEU A 379 6.12 -4.28 9.37
C LEU A 379 4.79 -4.78 9.93
N MET A 380 3.98 -5.44 9.10
CA MET A 380 2.73 -6.07 9.55
C MET A 380 2.98 -7.18 10.59
N ALA A 381 3.94 -8.07 10.33
CA ALA A 381 4.32 -9.11 11.28
C ALA A 381 4.89 -8.51 12.58
N ASN A 382 5.69 -7.45 12.49
CA ASN A 382 6.29 -6.77 13.63
C ASN A 382 5.19 -6.22 14.55
N SER A 383 4.21 -5.50 14.01
CA SER A 383 3.09 -4.98 14.79
C SER A 383 2.23 -6.09 15.38
N ALA A 384 1.91 -7.13 14.61
CA ALA A 384 1.13 -8.28 15.11
C ALA A 384 1.84 -8.98 16.28
N CYS A 385 3.17 -9.07 16.24
CA CYS A 385 3.99 -9.74 17.24
C CYS A 385 4.42 -8.85 18.42
N GLY A 386 3.87 -7.63 18.57
CA GLY A 386 4.20 -6.75 19.69
C GLY A 386 5.55 -6.03 19.58
N PHE A 387 5.98 -5.71 18.35
CA PHE A 387 7.17 -4.92 18.03
C PHE A 387 8.52 -5.48 18.51
N PRO A 388 8.90 -6.72 18.13
CA PRO A 388 10.24 -7.25 18.38
C PRO A 388 11.37 -6.44 17.71
N PHE A 389 11.05 -5.63 16.70
CA PHE A 389 11.93 -4.62 16.11
C PHE A 389 11.37 -3.21 16.36
N ARG A 390 12.26 -2.24 16.49
CA ARG A 390 11.87 -0.82 16.42
C ARG A 390 11.39 -0.51 15.01
N MET A 391 10.38 0.36 14.89
CA MET A 391 9.87 0.77 13.58
C MET A 391 10.96 1.38 12.71
N ASP A 392 11.83 2.21 13.28
CA ASP A 392 12.98 2.83 12.59
C ASP A 392 13.92 1.81 11.93
N ASP A 393 14.06 0.61 12.52
CA ASP A 393 14.96 -0.43 12.01
C ASP A 393 14.40 -1.12 10.77
N LEU A 394 13.08 -1.07 10.58
CA LEU A 394 12.36 -1.71 9.47
C LEU A 394 12.09 -0.76 8.30
N MET A 395 12.51 0.51 8.41
CA MET A 395 12.25 1.49 7.37
C MET A 395 13.03 1.19 6.08
N PRO A 396 12.40 1.28 4.89
CA PRO A 396 13.04 0.87 3.64
C PRO A 396 14.39 1.53 3.34
N TRP A 397 14.54 2.81 3.68
CA TRP A 397 15.78 3.57 3.47
C TRP A 397 16.97 3.05 4.29
N LYS A 398 16.74 2.18 5.30
CA LYS A 398 17.82 1.53 6.05
C LYS A 398 18.51 0.41 5.27
N VAL A 399 17.81 -0.20 4.30
CA VAL A 399 18.23 -1.48 3.70
C VAL A 399 18.12 -1.53 2.19
N PHE A 400 17.45 -0.56 1.55
CA PHE A 400 17.22 -0.57 0.12
C PHE A 400 17.40 0.80 -0.53
N ASP A 401 18.19 0.82 -1.61
CA ASP A 401 18.23 1.90 -2.59
C ASP A 401 18.14 1.29 -3.99
N GLY A 402 17.21 1.79 -4.81
CA GLY A 402 16.92 1.20 -6.11
C GLY A 402 18.04 1.39 -7.13
N LYS A 403 18.79 2.50 -7.08
CA LYS A 403 19.91 2.74 -8.01
C LYS A 403 21.09 1.84 -7.67
N LEU A 404 21.43 1.79 -6.38
CA LEU A 404 22.48 0.93 -5.88
C LEU A 404 22.15 -0.54 -6.19
N PHE A 405 20.89 -0.96 -5.99
CA PHE A 405 20.49 -2.32 -6.29
C PHE A 405 20.65 -2.67 -7.78
N GLN A 406 20.26 -1.77 -8.69
CA GLN A 406 20.47 -1.96 -10.13
C GLN A 406 21.95 -2.15 -10.46
N GLU A 407 22.83 -1.35 -9.87
CA GLU A 407 24.28 -1.47 -10.06
C GLU A 407 24.81 -2.82 -9.54
N LYS A 408 24.45 -3.20 -8.30
CA LYS A 408 24.87 -4.49 -7.70
C LYS A 408 24.32 -5.70 -8.44
N TYR A 409 23.08 -5.60 -8.90
CA TYR A 409 22.43 -6.64 -9.71
C TYR A 409 23.19 -6.89 -11.01
N GLN A 410 23.48 -5.83 -11.77
CA GLN A 410 24.21 -5.94 -13.03
C GLN A 410 25.62 -6.48 -12.82
N LYS A 411 26.35 -6.00 -11.80
CA LYS A 411 27.69 -6.51 -11.45
C LYS A 411 27.66 -7.99 -11.08
N SER A 412 26.73 -8.40 -10.21
CA SER A 412 26.66 -9.79 -9.77
C SER A 412 26.33 -10.77 -10.89
N HIS A 413 25.50 -10.37 -11.86
CA HIS A 413 25.09 -11.22 -12.98
C HIS A 413 26.08 -11.23 -14.16
N ARG A 414 27.09 -10.34 -14.15
CA ARG A 414 28.22 -10.34 -15.09
C ARG A 414 29.44 -11.13 -14.56
N SER A 415 29.29 -11.84 -13.45
CA SER A 415 30.37 -12.58 -12.79
C SER A 415 31.56 -11.68 -12.41
N CYS A 416 31.29 -10.44 -12.03
CA CYS A 416 32.31 -9.52 -11.49
C CYS A 416 33.00 -10.11 -10.25
N SER A 417 34.21 -9.64 -9.99
CA SER A 417 34.95 -10.05 -8.78
C SER A 417 34.23 -9.55 -7.51
N LEU A 418 34.51 -10.20 -6.38
CA LEU A 418 33.97 -9.76 -5.09
C LEU A 418 34.45 -8.34 -4.74
N GLU A 419 35.67 -8.00 -5.13
CA GLU A 419 36.25 -6.67 -5.00
C GLU A 419 35.43 -5.62 -5.75
N GLU A 420 35.11 -5.86 -7.02
CA GLU A 420 34.29 -4.94 -7.81
C GLU A 420 32.86 -4.81 -7.28
N LEU A 421 32.28 -5.93 -6.82
CA LEU A 421 30.92 -5.97 -6.26
C LEU A 421 30.84 -5.14 -4.97
N LEU A 422 31.87 -5.19 -4.13
CA LEU A 422 31.96 -4.50 -2.84
C LEU A 422 32.77 -3.19 -2.90
N GLU A 423 33.01 -2.66 -4.10
CA GLU A 423 33.64 -1.35 -4.33
C GLU A 423 35.06 -1.24 -3.74
N GLY A 424 35.82 -2.35 -3.74
CA GLY A 424 37.17 -2.41 -3.19
C GLY A 424 37.22 -2.35 -1.66
N ASN A 425 36.08 -2.37 -0.97
CA ASN A 425 36.04 -2.30 0.48
C ASN A 425 36.21 -3.69 1.11
N GLU A 426 37.47 -4.06 1.37
CA GLU A 426 37.84 -5.35 1.96
C GLU A 426 37.19 -5.63 3.32
N SER A 427 36.85 -4.59 4.09
CA SER A 427 36.17 -4.75 5.40
C SER A 427 34.78 -5.41 5.27
N LEU A 428 34.18 -5.35 4.08
CA LEU A 428 32.87 -5.94 3.79
C LEU A 428 32.95 -7.41 3.35
N TYR A 429 34.14 -7.96 3.09
CA TYR A 429 34.28 -9.31 2.53
C TYR A 429 33.79 -10.38 3.50
N THR A 430 34.23 -10.31 4.76
CA THR A 430 33.79 -11.25 5.81
C THR A 430 32.30 -11.11 6.11
N PRO A 431 31.75 -9.90 6.34
CA PRO A 431 30.29 -9.71 6.46
C PRO A 431 29.50 -10.29 5.27
N PHE A 432 29.97 -10.06 4.04
CA PHE A 432 29.32 -10.59 2.84
C PHE A 432 29.26 -12.12 2.85
N GLN A 433 30.37 -12.79 3.13
CA GLN A 433 30.40 -14.25 3.18
C GLN A 433 29.55 -14.79 4.33
N ASN A 434 29.55 -14.13 5.49
CA ASN A 434 28.74 -14.54 6.63
C ASN A 434 27.24 -14.48 6.33
N LEU A 435 26.75 -13.37 5.79
CA LEU A 435 25.33 -13.22 5.44
C LEU A 435 24.90 -14.17 4.32
N LYS A 436 25.75 -14.32 3.29
CA LYS A 436 25.51 -15.28 2.21
C LYS A 436 25.44 -16.71 2.73
N SER A 437 26.40 -17.11 3.57
CA SER A 437 26.48 -18.44 4.15
C SER A 437 25.28 -18.74 5.04
N LEU A 438 24.86 -17.78 5.88
CA LEU A 438 23.67 -17.86 6.71
C LEU A 438 22.43 -18.20 5.86
N ILE A 439 22.14 -17.40 4.84
CA ILE A 439 20.94 -17.57 4.01
C ILE A 439 20.98 -18.91 3.26
N CYS A 440 22.13 -19.27 2.69
CA CYS A 440 22.32 -20.55 2.03
C CYS A 440 22.13 -21.75 2.98
N LYS A 441 22.65 -21.68 4.20
CA LYS A 441 22.49 -22.72 5.24
C LYS A 441 21.02 -22.92 5.58
N VAL A 442 20.30 -21.84 5.85
CA VAL A 442 18.86 -21.91 6.18
C VAL A 442 18.06 -22.50 5.01
N CYS A 443 18.32 -22.05 3.78
CA CYS A 443 17.69 -22.63 2.60
C CYS A 443 17.97 -24.12 2.44
N ALA A 444 19.22 -24.55 2.64
CA ALA A 444 19.61 -25.95 2.55
C ALA A 444 18.88 -26.83 3.58
N VAL A 445 18.77 -26.36 4.83
CA VAL A 445 18.00 -27.06 5.90
C VAL A 445 16.54 -27.23 5.50
N LYS A 446 15.94 -26.22 4.85
CA LYS A 446 14.58 -26.28 4.30
C LYS A 446 14.50 -26.97 2.92
N LYS A 447 15.51 -27.77 2.54
CA LYS A 447 15.58 -28.55 1.29
C LYS A 447 15.55 -27.70 0.01
N ARG A 448 16.01 -26.45 0.08
CA ARG A 448 16.15 -25.53 -1.06
C ARG A 448 17.63 -25.29 -1.37
N THR A 449 18.10 -25.88 -2.47
CA THR A 449 19.46 -25.59 -3.00
C THR A 449 19.40 -24.43 -3.98
N ILE A 450 20.08 -23.32 -3.67
CA ILE A 450 20.16 -22.13 -4.53
C ILE A 450 21.18 -22.40 -5.64
N GLN A 451 20.76 -22.27 -6.90
CA GLN A 451 21.61 -22.51 -8.06
C GLN A 451 22.21 -21.20 -8.58
N SER A 452 23.44 -21.25 -9.09
CA SER A 452 24.02 -20.16 -9.89
C SER A 452 23.36 -20.13 -11.26
N ARG A 453 22.92 -18.95 -11.69
CA ARG A 453 22.28 -18.69 -12.99
C ARG A 453 22.66 -17.29 -13.49
N PRO A 454 23.94 -17.06 -13.84
CA PRO A 454 24.39 -15.77 -14.32
C PRO A 454 23.71 -15.44 -15.65
N ARG A 455 23.23 -14.21 -15.78
CA ARG A 455 22.54 -13.73 -17.00
C ARG A 455 23.50 -13.16 -18.06
N GLY A 456 24.77 -12.97 -17.72
CA GLY A 456 25.82 -12.51 -18.65
C GLY A 456 25.52 -11.14 -19.26
N ASN A 457 26.13 -10.79 -20.39
CA ASN A 457 25.90 -9.50 -21.07
C ASN A 457 24.58 -9.43 -21.86
N GLY A 458 23.73 -10.48 -21.79
CA GLY A 458 22.46 -10.60 -22.50
C GLY A 458 21.38 -9.59 -22.09
N PHE A 459 21.67 -8.68 -21.15
CA PHE A 459 20.85 -7.52 -20.78
C PHE A 459 20.42 -6.63 -21.96
N ILE A 460 21.10 -6.78 -23.10
CA ILE A 460 21.04 -5.89 -24.27
C ILE A 460 19.91 -6.27 -25.26
N THR A 461 19.37 -7.49 -25.24
CA THR A 461 18.44 -7.97 -26.29
C THR A 461 16.98 -8.08 -25.85
N GLY A 462 16.44 -7.02 -25.23
CA GLY A 462 15.00 -6.83 -25.02
C GLY A 462 14.32 -5.97 -26.10
N THR A 463 15.09 -5.45 -27.06
CA THR A 463 14.63 -4.59 -28.17
C THR A 463 14.33 -5.36 -29.46
N HIS A 464 14.13 -6.68 -29.40
CA HIS A 464 13.34 -7.32 -30.44
C HIS A 464 11.92 -6.79 -30.30
N GLN A 465 11.54 -5.87 -31.20
CA GLN A 465 10.18 -5.42 -31.51
C GLN A 465 9.12 -6.20 -30.71
N ARG A 466 8.87 -5.79 -29.46
CA ARG A 466 7.61 -6.15 -28.82
C ARG A 466 6.60 -5.32 -29.59
N GLU A 467 6.00 -5.93 -30.61
CA GLU A 467 4.80 -5.39 -31.23
C GLU A 467 3.87 -5.07 -30.07
N LEU A 468 3.69 -3.76 -29.81
CA LEU A 468 2.56 -3.25 -29.06
C LEU A 468 1.36 -3.76 -29.82
N ASN A 469 0.85 -4.91 -29.40
CA ASN A 469 -0.26 -5.58 -30.04
C ASN A 469 -1.40 -4.55 -30.07
N PRO A 470 -1.83 -4.02 -31.23
CA PRO A 470 -2.79 -2.91 -31.28
C PRO A 470 -4.18 -3.30 -30.76
N ARG A 471 -4.37 -4.54 -30.33
CA ARG A 471 -5.64 -5.10 -29.85
C ARG A 471 -6.09 -4.60 -28.48
N PHE A 472 -5.27 -3.83 -27.75
CA PHE A 472 -5.71 -3.23 -26.48
C PHE A 472 -6.56 -1.96 -26.61
N GLN A 473 -6.96 -1.57 -27.83
CA GLN A 473 -7.96 -0.51 -28.05
C GLN A 473 -9.36 -1.01 -28.44
N GLN A 474 -9.62 -2.32 -28.44
CA GLN A 474 -10.98 -2.81 -28.72
C GLN A 474 -11.63 -3.43 -27.49
N THR A 475 -12.70 -2.77 -27.07
CA THR A 475 -13.80 -3.32 -26.29
C THR A 475 -14.24 -4.66 -26.87
N HIS A 476 -13.72 -5.76 -26.31
CA HIS A 476 -14.32 -7.06 -26.55
C HIS A 476 -15.65 -7.13 -25.81
N ARG A 477 -16.73 -6.83 -26.54
CA ARG A 477 -18.01 -7.51 -26.36
C ARG A 477 -17.73 -9.01 -26.35
N SER A 478 -17.78 -9.64 -25.18
CA SER A 478 -17.92 -11.09 -25.11
C SER A 478 -19.36 -11.43 -25.45
N SER A 479 -19.53 -12.04 -26.61
CA SER A 479 -20.70 -12.83 -26.96
C SER A 479 -20.76 -14.05 -26.03
N PHE A 480 -21.49 -13.92 -24.93
CA PHE A 480 -22.05 -15.06 -24.21
C PHE A 480 -23.55 -15.09 -24.45
N VAL A 481 -23.97 -16.16 -25.13
CA VAL A 481 -25.37 -16.52 -25.35
C VAL A 481 -25.96 -16.94 -24.01
N SER A 482 -26.93 -16.16 -23.52
CA SER A 482 -27.74 -16.50 -22.35
C SER A 482 -28.76 -17.59 -22.71
N PRO A 483 -28.86 -18.70 -21.95
CA PRO A 483 -29.89 -19.70 -22.15
C PRO A 483 -31.14 -19.32 -21.35
N TYR A 484 -31.83 -18.25 -21.73
CA TYR A 484 -33.23 -18.05 -21.33
C TYR A 484 -34.03 -17.44 -22.48
N HIS A 485 -34.77 -18.32 -23.14
CA HIS A 485 -35.88 -18.00 -24.02
C HIS A 485 -36.92 -17.20 -23.24
N ASN A 486 -37.28 -16.00 -23.72
CA ASN A 486 -38.67 -15.58 -23.74
C ASN A 486 -38.92 -14.59 -24.89
N GLN A 487 -39.97 -14.90 -25.63
CA GLN A 487 -40.45 -14.23 -26.82
C GLN A 487 -40.93 -12.81 -26.50
N MET A 488 -40.65 -11.84 -27.37
CA MET A 488 -41.67 -11.07 -28.10
C MET A 488 -41.01 -10.03 -29.04
N ARG A 489 -41.58 -9.94 -30.25
CA ARG A 489 -41.30 -9.00 -31.36
C ARG A 489 -41.45 -7.53 -30.91
N GLY A 490 -40.89 -6.50 -31.54
CA GLY A 490 -40.20 -6.32 -32.81
C GLY A 490 -39.98 -4.82 -33.12
N ASN A 491 -39.39 -4.54 -34.30
CA ASN A 491 -39.31 -3.26 -35.05
C ASN A 491 -38.21 -2.28 -34.59
N LEU A 492 -37.07 -2.18 -35.29
CA LEU A 492 -36.82 -1.31 -36.46
C LEU A 492 -37.35 0.12 -36.26
N TRP A 493 -36.47 1.14 -36.20
CA TRP A 493 -36.35 2.19 -37.23
C TRP A 493 -35.32 3.28 -36.83
N ARG A 494 -34.77 3.87 -37.89
CA ARG A 494 -33.64 4.80 -38.03
C ARG A 494 -33.73 6.12 -37.24
N ASN A 495 -32.56 6.64 -36.87
CA ASN A 495 -32.30 8.09 -36.67
C ASN A 495 -32.65 8.91 -37.92
N PRO A 496 -32.90 10.22 -37.75
CA PRO A 496 -31.88 11.18 -38.18
C PRO A 496 -31.63 12.35 -37.20
N GLN A 497 -30.36 12.77 -37.15
CA GLN A 497 -29.92 14.08 -36.66
C GLN A 497 -30.64 15.23 -37.38
N PRO A 498 -30.64 16.43 -36.77
CA PRO A 498 -30.23 17.59 -37.57
C PRO A 498 -29.18 18.48 -36.89
N GLN A 499 -28.26 18.92 -37.75
CA GLN A 499 -27.33 20.03 -37.57
C GLN A 499 -28.07 21.36 -37.43
N GLY A 500 -27.51 22.31 -36.67
CA GLY A 500 -27.97 23.68 -36.65
C GLY A 500 -27.14 24.59 -35.75
N ARG A 501 -26.04 25.14 -36.26
CA ARG A 501 -25.32 26.26 -35.64
C ARG A 501 -26.19 27.52 -35.75
N ARG A 502 -26.47 28.20 -34.62
CA ARG A 502 -26.76 29.64 -34.59
C ARG A 502 -25.94 30.29 -33.48
N TYR A 503 -25.15 31.28 -33.88
CA TYR A 503 -24.47 32.23 -33.01
C TYR A 503 -25.50 33.10 -32.28
N ARG A 504 -25.35 33.25 -30.96
CA ARG A 504 -25.93 34.36 -30.20
C ARG A 504 -24.93 34.81 -29.15
N SER A 505 -24.52 36.07 -29.23
CA SER A 505 -23.69 36.79 -28.28
C SER A 505 -24.50 37.16 -27.03
N GLY A 506 -23.92 36.98 -25.83
CA GLY A 506 -24.49 37.47 -24.57
C GLY A 506 -23.69 37.06 -23.32
N HIS A 507 -22.99 38.03 -22.74
CA HIS A 507 -22.51 38.22 -21.35
C HIS A 507 -21.53 37.23 -20.67
N PRO A 508 -20.61 37.75 -19.81
CA PRO A 508 -19.47 37.00 -19.28
C PRO A 508 -19.87 36.26 -17.99
N ASP A 509 -20.27 35.00 -18.13
CA ASP A 509 -20.46 34.12 -16.98
C ASP A 509 -19.09 33.51 -16.60
N GLN A 510 -18.66 33.66 -15.34
CA GLN A 510 -17.39 33.16 -14.82
C GLN A 510 -17.32 31.63 -14.93
N ARG A 511 -16.78 31.15 -16.06
CA ARG A 511 -16.54 29.73 -16.33
C ARG A 511 -15.34 29.23 -15.53
N ARG A 512 -15.55 28.73 -14.30
CA ARG A 512 -14.57 27.80 -13.69
C ARG A 512 -14.67 26.46 -14.42
N ARG A 513 -13.74 26.19 -15.34
CA ARG A 513 -13.47 24.84 -15.82
C ARG A 513 -12.64 24.13 -14.75
N PHE A 514 -13.18 23.07 -14.16
CA PHE A 514 -12.39 22.11 -13.40
C PHE A 514 -11.56 21.28 -14.39
N HIS A 515 -10.49 21.87 -14.93
CA HIS A 515 -9.42 21.09 -15.53
C HIS A 515 -8.48 20.72 -14.40
N VAL A 516 -8.22 19.42 -14.25
CA VAL A 516 -7.12 18.94 -13.40
C VAL A 516 -5.85 19.63 -13.92
N PRO A 517 -5.15 20.43 -13.09
CA PRO A 517 -3.91 21.08 -13.51
C PRO A 517 -2.89 20.01 -13.95
N PRO A 518 -1.94 20.33 -14.85
CA PRO A 518 -0.82 19.44 -15.08
C PRO A 518 -0.04 19.28 -13.77
N TRP A 519 -0.09 18.08 -13.19
CA TRP A 519 0.69 17.71 -12.02
C TRP A 519 2.18 17.83 -12.29
N HIS A 520 2.96 18.25 -11.29
CA HIS A 520 4.40 18.41 -11.44
C HIS A 520 5.10 17.06 -11.66
N LYS A 521 5.94 17.00 -12.70
CA LYS A 521 6.88 15.88 -12.88
C LYS A 521 8.04 16.05 -11.91
N VAL A 522 8.36 15.00 -11.19
CA VAL A 522 9.45 14.96 -10.21
C VAL A 522 10.42 13.81 -10.51
N PRO A 523 11.72 13.98 -10.26
CA PRO A 523 12.69 12.87 -10.30
C PRO A 523 12.33 11.82 -9.24
N CYS A 524 12.50 10.53 -9.53
CA CYS A 524 12.27 9.49 -8.53
C CYS A 524 13.29 9.56 -7.36
N HIS A 525 14.42 10.26 -7.53
CA HIS A 525 15.43 10.46 -6.48
C HIS A 525 15.06 11.52 -5.44
N THR A 526 14.01 12.31 -5.64
CA THR A 526 13.52 13.23 -4.62
C THR A 526 12.59 12.53 -3.61
N ALA A 527 12.44 11.21 -3.71
CA ALA A 527 11.56 10.38 -2.86
C ALA A 527 12.33 9.51 -1.85
N SER A 528 13.63 9.78 -1.64
CA SER A 528 14.46 9.11 -0.62
C SER A 528 14.20 9.65 0.77
#